data_AF-A0A1Y5I3A4-F1
#
_entry.id   AF-A0A1Y5I3A4-F1
#
_cell.length_a   1.000
_cell.length_b   1.000
_cell.length_c   1.000
_cell.angle_alpha   90.00
_cell.angle_beta   90.00
_cell.angle_gamma   90.00
#
_symmetry.space_group_name_H-M   'P 1'
#
loop_
_entity.id
_entity.type
_entity.pdbx_description
1 polymer ?
#
loop_
_entity_poly.entity_id
_entity_poly.type
_entity_poly.pdbx_seq_one_letter_code
_entity_poly.pdbx_strand_id
1 'polypeptide(L)'
;MFSIAAKPTKEVKPTTDWKSVVSSPSAAFTAGFVASALIVKAHIAAKSGSKLRKSKPMLRYFDAKGAAEVIRTIFAATGVDFEDYRYTFSMDGPKPTICDQHGVDKDAGVFNSNLKRLPVLEFHGQRIGQSRAIERFVAKDLGLMGKGALQEAEIDAYCEHVRDLREAYQKVRGNPFAPTTPEIEAAKEKWYNETMKQWMEKIECITGEGGYAIGRKMSLADIVLYCALTQSFSDGEKAMAACANAPKVRAVVDEVGRNKGVQEWLRTRPDNRF
;
A
#
# COMPACT_ATOMS: atom_id res chain seq x y z
N MET A 1 17.94 82.69 -2.51
CA MET A 1 17.47 83.18 -1.21
C MET A 1 16.10 82.60 -0.93
N PHE A 2 15.99 81.57 -0.10
CA PHE A 2 14.73 81.21 0.54
C PHE A 2 15.05 80.57 1.89
N SER A 3 14.62 81.21 2.97
CA SER A 3 14.53 80.61 4.30
C SER A 3 13.31 81.25 4.97
N ILE A 4 12.33 80.40 5.32
CA ILE A 4 11.16 80.77 6.12
C ILE A 4 11.15 79.85 7.33
N ALA A 5 11.00 80.48 8.50
CA ALA A 5 11.08 79.91 9.83
C ALA A 5 9.84 79.11 10.25
N ALA A 6 10.07 78.23 11.23
CA ALA A 6 9.14 77.25 11.81
C ALA A 6 8.05 77.82 12.74
N LYS A 7 7.01 77.02 12.97
CA LYS A 7 6.17 77.03 14.18
C LYS A 7 5.90 75.58 14.67
N PRO A 8 5.69 75.34 15.98
CA PRO A 8 5.77 74.02 16.60
C PRO A 8 4.45 73.26 16.63
N THR A 9 4.50 71.93 16.50
CA THR A 9 3.37 71.01 16.66
C THR A 9 3.34 70.39 18.06
N LYS A 10 2.16 70.38 18.68
CA LYS A 10 1.87 69.82 20.01
C LYS A 10 1.84 68.28 19.99
N GLU A 11 2.41 67.66 21.03
CA GLU A 11 2.29 66.24 21.34
C GLU A 11 0.84 65.79 21.58
N VAL A 12 0.48 64.62 21.06
CA VAL A 12 -0.71 63.86 21.44
C VAL A 12 -0.28 62.43 21.79
N LYS A 13 -0.63 62.00 23.01
CA LYS A 13 -0.27 60.72 23.65
C LYS A 13 -0.92 59.50 22.98
N PRO A 14 -0.33 58.30 23.10
CA PRO A 14 -0.87 57.08 22.51
C PRO A 14 -1.97 56.48 23.39
N THR A 15 -3.13 56.16 22.81
CA THR A 15 -4.16 55.34 23.45
C THR A 15 -4.42 54.11 22.59
N THR A 16 -3.99 52.97 23.09
CA THR A 16 -4.25 51.63 22.55
C THR A 16 -5.66 51.22 22.95
N ASP A 17 -6.53 50.92 21.99
CA ASP A 17 -7.73 50.10 22.23
C ASP A 17 -7.84 49.04 21.13
N TRP A 18 -7.54 47.79 21.49
CA TRP A 18 -7.40 46.66 20.56
C TRP A 18 -8.62 45.73 20.56
N LYS A 19 -9.75 46.15 21.14
CA LYS A 19 -10.92 45.27 21.29
C LYS A 19 -12.16 45.83 20.61
N SER A 20 -12.29 45.60 19.29
CA SER A 20 -13.57 45.22 18.66
C SER A 20 -13.51 45.18 17.12
N VAL A 21 -13.07 44.07 16.53
CA VAL A 21 -13.62 43.59 15.24
C VAL A 21 -13.60 42.06 15.28
N VAL A 22 -14.59 41.46 15.93
CA VAL A 22 -14.92 40.04 15.71
C VAL A 22 -15.97 40.01 14.62
N SER A 23 -15.56 39.72 13.38
CA SER A 23 -16.47 39.25 12.34
C SER A 23 -16.39 37.72 12.30
N SER A 24 -17.56 37.09 12.33
CA SER A 24 -17.80 35.66 12.61
C SER A 24 -17.08 34.70 11.63
N PRO A 25 -16.35 33.66 12.12
CA PRO A 25 -15.67 32.65 11.29
C PRO A 25 -16.58 31.65 10.56
N SER A 26 -17.91 31.74 10.72
CA SER A 26 -18.82 30.64 10.39
C SER A 26 -19.18 30.50 8.91
N ALA A 27 -18.94 31.51 8.07
CA ALA A 27 -19.29 31.46 6.64
C ALA A 27 -18.13 31.01 5.72
N ALA A 28 -16.87 31.11 6.17
CA ALA A 28 -15.70 30.77 5.36
C ALA A 28 -15.31 29.28 5.44
N PHE A 29 -15.71 28.58 6.51
CA PHE A 29 -15.34 27.18 6.73
C PHE A 29 -16.23 26.16 5.98
N THR A 30 -17.46 26.54 5.62
CA THR A 30 -18.42 25.65 4.94
C THR A 30 -18.21 25.60 3.42
N ALA A 31 -17.82 26.71 2.77
CA ALA A 31 -17.60 26.74 1.33
C ALA A 31 -16.33 25.98 0.89
N GLY A 32 -15.26 26.04 1.69
CA GLY A 32 -13.98 25.39 1.37
C GLY A 32 -14.00 23.87 1.46
N PHE A 33 -14.79 23.29 2.38
CA PHE A 33 -14.91 21.84 2.54
C PHE A 33 -15.77 21.19 1.45
N VAL A 34 -16.82 21.88 1.00
CA VAL A 34 -17.72 21.36 -0.05
C VAL A 34 -17.02 21.43 -1.41
N ALA A 35 -16.29 22.50 -1.72
CA ALA A 35 -15.55 22.61 -2.99
C ALA A 35 -14.39 21.59 -3.09
N SER A 36 -13.66 21.33 -2.01
CA SER A 36 -12.58 20.33 -1.99
C SER A 36 -13.09 18.89 -2.00
N ALA A 37 -14.19 18.59 -1.29
CA ALA A 37 -14.83 17.27 -1.35
C ALA A 37 -15.45 16.98 -2.73
N LEU A 38 -16.00 18.00 -3.41
CA LEU A 38 -16.52 17.87 -4.78
C LEU A 38 -15.40 17.70 -5.82
N ILE A 39 -14.24 18.34 -5.65
CA ILE A 39 -13.07 18.16 -6.53
C ILE A 39 -12.42 16.78 -6.31
N VAL A 40 -12.38 16.28 -5.07
CA VAL A 40 -11.89 14.92 -4.76
C VAL A 40 -12.86 13.86 -5.28
N LYS A 41 -14.18 14.01 -5.09
CA LYS A 41 -15.18 13.13 -5.73
C LYS A 41 -15.15 13.22 -7.25
N ALA A 42 -14.95 14.40 -7.83
CA ALA A 42 -14.84 14.58 -9.28
C ALA A 42 -13.54 13.97 -9.84
N HIS A 43 -12.41 14.00 -9.13
CA HIS A 43 -11.17 13.33 -9.56
C HIS A 43 -11.25 11.80 -9.39
N ILE A 44 -11.98 11.33 -8.38
CA ILE A 44 -12.30 9.90 -8.15
C ILE A 44 -13.32 9.39 -9.18
N ALA A 45 -14.25 10.23 -9.63
CA ALA A 45 -15.23 9.92 -10.68
C ALA A 45 -14.70 10.14 -12.12
N ALA A 46 -13.70 11.01 -12.34
CA ALA A 46 -13.21 11.40 -13.67
C ALA A 46 -12.28 10.37 -14.35
N LYS A 47 -12.11 9.17 -13.78
CA LYS A 47 -11.74 7.96 -14.53
C LYS A 47 -12.91 6.97 -14.55
N SER A 48 -14.06 7.44 -15.04
CA SER A 48 -15.37 6.79 -15.00
C SER A 48 -15.49 5.42 -15.72
N GLY A 49 -14.38 4.78 -16.11
CA GLY A 49 -14.35 3.48 -16.80
C GLY A 49 -13.92 2.28 -15.95
N SER A 50 -13.39 2.47 -14.73
CA SER A 50 -13.00 1.33 -13.87
C SER A 50 -14.23 0.48 -13.57
N LYS A 51 -14.14 -0.80 -13.91
CA LYS A 51 -15.24 -1.73 -13.67
C LYS A 51 -15.25 -2.18 -12.22
N LEU A 52 -14.07 -2.29 -11.59
CA LEU A 52 -13.95 -2.66 -10.17
C LEU A 52 -14.64 -1.65 -9.26
N ARG A 53 -14.50 -0.34 -9.53
CA ARG A 53 -15.17 0.73 -8.77
C ARG A 53 -16.71 0.72 -8.87
N LYS A 54 -17.25 0.09 -9.92
CA LYS A 54 -18.70 0.00 -10.17
C LYS A 54 -19.29 -1.34 -9.74
N SER A 55 -18.46 -2.19 -9.14
CA SER A 55 -18.81 -3.55 -8.73
C SER A 55 -18.37 -3.77 -7.30
N LYS A 56 -18.78 -4.90 -6.71
CA LYS A 56 -18.22 -5.40 -5.47
C LYS A 56 -17.52 -6.73 -5.75
N PRO A 57 -16.25 -6.70 -6.21
CA PRO A 57 -15.50 -7.93 -6.46
C PRO A 57 -15.29 -8.70 -5.15
N MET A 58 -15.20 -10.02 -5.22
CA MET A 58 -14.95 -10.86 -4.06
C MET A 58 -13.57 -11.50 -4.15
N LEU A 59 -12.72 -11.26 -3.17
CA LEU A 59 -11.43 -11.92 -3.02
C LEU A 59 -11.56 -13.06 -2.01
N ARG A 60 -11.42 -14.30 -2.50
CA ARG A 60 -11.40 -15.51 -1.69
C ARG A 60 -9.96 -15.88 -1.34
N TYR A 61 -9.63 -15.96 -0.05
CA TYR A 61 -8.35 -16.45 0.43
C TYR A 61 -8.47 -17.03 1.85
N PHE A 62 -7.41 -17.66 2.34
CA PHE A 62 -7.33 -18.00 3.77
C PHE A 62 -7.38 -16.75 4.63
N ASP A 63 -7.75 -16.91 5.89
CA ASP A 63 -7.65 -15.86 6.91
C ASP A 63 -6.17 -15.61 7.29
N ALA A 64 -5.41 -15.10 6.32
CA ALA A 64 -3.99 -14.82 6.36
C ALA A 64 -3.69 -13.70 5.36
N LYS A 65 -2.58 -12.99 5.55
CA LYS A 65 -2.02 -12.01 4.61
C LYS A 65 -1.61 -12.73 3.33
N GLY A 66 -0.56 -13.56 3.42
CA GLY A 66 -0.08 -14.44 2.36
C GLY A 66 -0.05 -13.82 0.95
N ALA A 67 -0.52 -14.58 -0.04
CA ALA A 67 -0.54 -14.17 -1.44
C ALA A 67 -1.64 -13.14 -1.77
N ALA A 68 -2.57 -12.89 -0.85
CA ALA A 68 -3.67 -11.94 -1.05
C ALA A 68 -3.34 -10.52 -0.59
N GLU A 69 -2.30 -10.33 0.24
CA GLU A 69 -2.07 -9.05 0.91
C GLU A 69 -1.79 -7.89 -0.05
N VAL A 70 -1.07 -8.14 -1.14
CA VAL A 70 -0.85 -7.11 -2.18
C VAL A 70 -2.18 -6.71 -2.80
N ILE A 71 -3.06 -7.66 -3.10
CA ILE A 71 -4.37 -7.40 -3.71
C ILE A 71 -5.25 -6.57 -2.77
N ARG A 72 -5.30 -6.93 -1.48
CA ARG A 72 -6.03 -6.18 -0.45
C ARG A 72 -5.47 -4.76 -0.29
N THR A 73 -4.15 -4.62 -0.31
CA THR A 73 -3.49 -3.31 -0.22
C THR A 73 -3.78 -2.45 -1.46
N ILE A 74 -3.91 -3.03 -2.66
CA ILE A 74 -4.35 -2.29 -3.86
C ILE A 74 -5.78 -1.76 -3.68
N PHE A 75 -6.72 -2.60 -3.24
CA PHE A 75 -8.11 -2.17 -3.00
C PHE A 75 -8.19 -1.07 -1.94
N ALA A 76 -7.46 -1.23 -0.84
CA ALA A 76 -7.36 -0.22 0.22
C ALA A 76 -6.77 1.10 -0.30
N ALA A 77 -5.61 1.05 -0.96
CA ALA A 77 -4.90 2.23 -1.46
C ALA A 77 -5.72 3.04 -2.48
N THR A 78 -6.66 2.39 -3.15
CA THR A 78 -7.50 2.99 -4.20
C THR A 78 -8.93 3.27 -3.75
N GLY A 79 -9.31 2.90 -2.52
CA GLY A 79 -10.64 3.09 -1.97
C GLY A 79 -11.73 2.30 -2.72
N VAL A 80 -11.40 1.11 -3.20
CA VAL A 80 -12.36 0.21 -3.87
C VAL A 80 -12.99 -0.68 -2.80
N ASP A 81 -14.32 -0.69 -2.74
CA ASP A 81 -15.05 -1.66 -1.92
C ASP A 81 -14.95 -3.06 -2.55
N PHE A 82 -14.71 -4.06 -1.73
CA PHE A 82 -14.62 -5.46 -2.13
C PHE A 82 -15.04 -6.36 -0.98
N GLU A 83 -15.47 -7.58 -1.31
CA GLU A 83 -15.74 -8.61 -0.31
C GLU A 83 -14.47 -9.43 -0.06
N ASP A 84 -13.94 -9.40 1.16
CA ASP A 84 -12.78 -10.19 1.59
C ASP A 84 -13.26 -11.50 2.24
N TYR A 85 -13.52 -12.50 1.41
CA TYR A 85 -14.02 -13.80 1.86
C TYR A 85 -12.85 -14.64 2.42
N ARG A 86 -12.87 -14.89 3.73
CA ARG A 86 -11.77 -15.51 4.47
C ARG A 86 -12.14 -16.90 4.96
N TYR A 87 -11.41 -17.92 4.50
CA TYR A 87 -11.50 -19.26 5.07
C TYR A 87 -10.65 -19.31 6.34
N THR A 88 -11.30 -19.46 7.49
CA THR A 88 -10.61 -19.64 8.77
C THR A 88 -9.89 -20.99 8.80
N PHE A 89 -8.74 -21.01 9.47
CA PHE A 89 -7.92 -22.20 9.67
C PHE A 89 -7.18 -22.12 11.01
N SER A 90 -6.79 -23.25 11.57
CA SER A 90 -5.95 -23.33 12.77
C SER A 90 -4.78 -24.29 12.56
N MET A 91 -3.63 -23.91 13.13
CA MET A 91 -2.40 -24.68 13.17
C MET A 91 -2.05 -25.18 14.59
N ASP A 92 -2.94 -24.98 15.57
CA ASP A 92 -2.65 -25.25 16.98
C ASP A 92 -2.74 -26.75 17.33
N GLY A 93 -3.37 -27.54 16.47
CA GLY A 93 -3.51 -28.98 16.61
C GLY A 93 -2.37 -29.77 15.94
N PRO A 94 -2.39 -31.11 16.08
CA PRO A 94 -1.39 -32.00 15.46
C PRO A 94 -1.45 -31.99 13.92
N LYS A 95 -2.57 -31.48 13.35
CA LYS A 95 -2.76 -31.28 11.92
C LYS A 95 -3.48 -29.95 11.68
N PRO A 96 -3.19 -29.26 10.57
CA PRO A 96 -3.95 -28.09 10.15
C PRO A 96 -5.44 -28.40 10.01
N THR A 97 -6.29 -27.50 10.48
CA THR A 97 -7.74 -27.54 10.26
C THR A 97 -8.18 -26.32 9.47
N ILE A 98 -9.17 -26.47 8.59
CA ILE A 98 -9.74 -25.39 7.77
C ILE A 98 -11.26 -25.51 7.87
N CYS A 99 -11.98 -24.39 7.90
CA CYS A 99 -13.45 -24.41 7.95
C CYS A 99 -14.07 -25.25 6.81
N ASP A 100 -15.20 -25.90 7.11
CA ASP A 100 -15.88 -26.82 6.19
C ASP A 100 -16.24 -26.18 4.84
N GLN A 101 -16.58 -24.88 4.85
CA GLN A 101 -16.94 -24.14 3.65
C GLN A 101 -15.81 -24.10 2.61
N HIS A 102 -14.54 -24.20 3.03
CA HIS A 102 -13.43 -24.34 2.09
C HIS A 102 -13.55 -25.62 1.25
N GLY A 103 -13.94 -26.74 1.87
CA GLY A 103 -14.18 -28.01 1.18
C GLY A 103 -15.36 -27.90 0.21
N VAL A 104 -16.48 -27.35 0.69
CA VAL A 104 -17.71 -27.13 -0.10
C VAL A 104 -17.42 -26.31 -1.36
N ASP A 105 -16.73 -25.18 -1.24
CA ASP A 105 -16.41 -24.31 -2.38
C ASP A 105 -15.40 -24.96 -3.34
N LYS A 106 -14.44 -25.73 -2.81
CA LYS A 106 -13.47 -26.48 -3.62
C LYS A 106 -14.17 -27.53 -4.49
N ASP A 107 -15.12 -28.26 -3.92
CA ASP A 107 -15.88 -29.32 -4.59
C ASP A 107 -16.87 -28.75 -5.59
N ALA A 108 -17.52 -27.62 -5.25
CA ALA A 108 -18.37 -26.84 -6.16
C ALA A 108 -17.61 -26.16 -7.32
N GLY A 109 -16.28 -26.27 -7.37
CA GLY A 109 -15.46 -25.76 -8.46
C GLY A 109 -15.15 -24.27 -8.40
N VAL A 110 -15.39 -23.62 -7.25
CA VAL A 110 -15.07 -22.20 -7.03
C VAL A 110 -13.59 -21.93 -7.28
N PHE A 111 -12.72 -22.88 -6.94
CA PHE A 111 -11.26 -22.72 -7.05
C PHE A 111 -10.66 -23.20 -8.37
N ASN A 112 -11.49 -23.60 -9.35
CA ASN A 112 -11.02 -24.20 -10.61
C ASN A 112 -10.10 -23.27 -11.40
N SER A 113 -10.40 -21.96 -11.42
CA SER A 113 -9.59 -20.93 -12.10
C SER A 113 -8.16 -20.81 -11.55
N ASN A 114 -7.89 -21.37 -10.37
CA ASN A 114 -6.57 -21.41 -9.76
C ASN A 114 -6.10 -22.85 -9.44
N LEU A 115 -6.61 -23.84 -10.19
CA LEU A 115 -6.23 -25.24 -10.04
C LEU A 115 -6.47 -25.78 -8.62
N LYS A 116 -7.66 -25.51 -8.08
CA LYS A 116 -8.08 -25.92 -6.73
C LYS A 116 -7.27 -25.29 -5.59
N ARG A 117 -6.66 -24.12 -5.84
CA ARG A 117 -5.91 -23.32 -4.86
C ARG A 117 -6.54 -21.94 -4.67
N LEU A 118 -6.06 -21.22 -3.66
CA LEU A 118 -6.37 -19.81 -3.42
C LEU A 118 -5.11 -18.95 -3.67
N PRO A 119 -5.22 -17.63 -3.97
CA PRO A 119 -6.44 -16.83 -4.03
C PRO A 119 -7.26 -17.01 -5.30
N VAL A 120 -8.54 -16.61 -5.24
CA VAL A 120 -9.43 -16.43 -6.39
C VAL A 120 -10.12 -15.08 -6.27
N LEU A 121 -10.10 -14.28 -7.34
CA LEU A 121 -10.91 -13.08 -7.46
C LEU A 121 -12.16 -13.40 -8.28
N GLU A 122 -13.33 -13.12 -7.73
CA GLU A 122 -14.61 -13.17 -8.44
C GLU A 122 -15.05 -11.76 -8.83
N PHE A 123 -15.37 -11.59 -10.12
CA PHE A 123 -15.74 -10.31 -10.66
C PHE A 123 -16.65 -10.51 -11.88
N HIS A 124 -17.89 -10.00 -11.82
CA HIS A 124 -18.90 -10.10 -12.89
C HIS A 124 -19.14 -11.55 -13.37
N GLY A 125 -19.26 -12.50 -12.42
CA GLY A 125 -19.45 -13.93 -12.73
C GLY A 125 -18.21 -14.64 -13.29
N GLN A 126 -17.10 -13.92 -13.48
CA GLN A 126 -15.81 -14.49 -13.87
C GLN A 126 -14.96 -14.77 -12.63
N ARG A 127 -14.09 -15.78 -12.72
CA ARG A 127 -13.13 -16.12 -11.65
C ARG A 127 -11.70 -16.08 -12.20
N ILE A 128 -10.83 -15.34 -11.53
CA ILE A 128 -9.41 -15.20 -11.89
C ILE A 128 -8.57 -15.84 -10.78
N GLY A 129 -7.68 -16.76 -11.16
CA GLY A 129 -6.68 -17.36 -10.27
C GLY A 129 -5.30 -16.71 -10.41
N GLN A 130 -4.29 -17.27 -9.71
CA GLN A 130 -2.90 -16.77 -9.66
C GLN A 130 -2.76 -15.34 -9.13
N SER A 131 -2.23 -15.19 -7.92
CA SER A 131 -2.19 -13.88 -7.23
C SER A 131 -1.57 -12.77 -8.07
N ARG A 132 -0.45 -13.04 -8.74
CA ARG A 132 0.25 -12.05 -9.59
C ARG A 132 -0.57 -11.65 -10.82
N ALA A 133 -1.42 -12.53 -11.34
CA ALA A 133 -2.32 -12.20 -12.46
C ALA A 133 -3.48 -11.33 -11.96
N ILE A 134 -4.03 -11.66 -10.78
CA ILE A 134 -5.04 -10.85 -10.11
C ILE A 134 -4.50 -9.44 -9.80
N GLU A 135 -3.29 -9.33 -9.24
CA GLU A 135 -2.62 -8.07 -8.96
C GLU A 135 -2.54 -7.18 -10.20
N ARG A 136 -2.05 -7.72 -11.33
CA ARG A 136 -1.96 -6.99 -12.61
C ARG A 136 -3.34 -6.56 -13.13
N PHE A 137 -4.32 -7.45 -13.09
CA PHE A 137 -5.69 -7.15 -13.53
C PHE A 137 -6.30 -6.00 -12.73
N VAL A 138 -6.23 -6.08 -11.39
CA VAL A 138 -6.76 -5.07 -10.49
C VAL A 138 -6.00 -3.75 -10.64
N ALA A 139 -4.67 -3.80 -10.67
CA ALA A 139 -3.84 -2.62 -10.88
C ALA A 139 -4.14 -1.92 -12.22
N LYS A 140 -4.35 -2.68 -13.29
CA LYS A 140 -4.66 -2.13 -14.62
C LYS A 140 -6.01 -1.43 -14.66
N ASP A 141 -7.08 -2.07 -14.16
CA ASP A 141 -8.42 -1.45 -14.11
C ASP A 141 -8.44 -0.19 -13.22
N LEU A 142 -7.60 -0.14 -12.18
CA LEU A 142 -7.49 0.99 -11.26
C LEU A 142 -6.43 2.03 -11.68
N GLY A 143 -5.75 1.83 -12.81
CA GLY A 143 -4.82 2.80 -13.38
C GLY A 143 -3.47 2.92 -12.66
N LEU A 144 -3.02 1.83 -12.02
CA LEU A 144 -1.75 1.64 -11.31
C LEU A 144 -0.65 0.98 -12.16
N MET A 145 -0.89 0.74 -13.46
CA MET A 145 0.09 0.17 -14.40
C MET A 145 0.72 1.23 -15.32
N GLY A 146 0.81 2.48 -14.87
CA GLY A 146 1.41 3.56 -15.66
C GLY A 146 0.59 3.94 -16.91
N LYS A 147 1.27 4.51 -17.91
CA LYS A 147 0.69 4.89 -19.21
C LYS A 147 1.50 4.26 -20.34
N GLY A 148 0.84 3.40 -21.13
CA GLY A 148 1.43 2.76 -22.29
C GLY A 148 2.19 1.48 -21.96
N ALA A 149 2.45 0.67 -22.98
CA ALA A 149 2.98 -0.68 -22.84
C ALA A 149 4.38 -0.73 -22.20
N LEU A 150 5.24 0.26 -22.49
CA LEU A 150 6.60 0.31 -21.93
C LEU A 150 6.57 0.49 -20.41
N GLN A 151 5.83 1.48 -19.92
CA GLN A 151 5.76 1.73 -18.47
C GLN A 151 5.03 0.60 -17.73
N GLU A 152 4.03 -0.03 -18.37
CA GLU A 152 3.40 -1.25 -17.84
C GLU A 152 4.44 -2.38 -17.65
N ALA A 153 5.33 -2.57 -18.62
CA ALA A 153 6.40 -3.57 -18.55
C ALA A 153 7.46 -3.22 -17.49
N GLU A 154 7.86 -1.96 -17.36
CA GLU A 154 8.80 -1.50 -16.33
C GLU A 154 8.25 -1.73 -14.91
N ILE A 155 6.96 -1.39 -14.70
CA ILE A 155 6.27 -1.65 -13.43
C ILE A 155 6.24 -3.16 -13.14
N ASP A 156 5.95 -3.98 -14.14
CA ASP A 156 5.87 -5.42 -13.95
C ASP A 156 7.25 -6.05 -13.65
N ALA A 157 8.28 -5.62 -14.36
CA ALA A 157 9.66 -6.05 -14.12
C ALA A 157 10.12 -5.71 -12.68
N TYR A 158 9.83 -4.49 -12.22
CA TYR A 158 10.12 -4.10 -10.83
C TYR A 158 9.40 -5.02 -9.83
N CYS A 159 8.13 -5.34 -10.07
CA CYS A 159 7.39 -6.28 -9.24
C CYS A 159 8.04 -7.67 -9.19
N GLU A 160 8.51 -8.19 -10.33
CA GLU A 160 9.20 -9.49 -10.37
C GLU A 160 10.54 -9.46 -9.62
N HIS A 161 11.34 -8.38 -9.72
CA HIS A 161 12.56 -8.25 -8.92
C HIS A 161 12.29 -8.28 -7.41
N VAL A 162 11.23 -7.61 -6.95
CA VAL A 162 10.81 -7.67 -5.54
C VAL A 162 10.32 -9.08 -5.16
N ARG A 163 9.69 -9.81 -6.08
CA ARG A 163 9.28 -11.21 -5.87
C ARG A 163 10.49 -12.14 -5.79
N ASP A 164 11.53 -11.92 -6.59
CA ASP A 164 12.79 -12.67 -6.53
C ASP A 164 13.49 -12.46 -5.19
N LEU A 165 13.52 -11.22 -4.69
CA LEU A 165 13.99 -10.91 -3.33
C LEU A 165 13.23 -11.72 -2.28
N ARG A 166 11.89 -11.73 -2.35
CA ARG A 166 11.05 -12.49 -1.41
C ARG A 166 11.33 -14.00 -1.51
N GLU A 167 11.46 -14.54 -2.72
CA GLU A 167 11.74 -15.95 -2.93
C GLU A 167 13.12 -16.34 -2.38
N ALA A 168 14.14 -15.51 -2.59
CA ALA A 168 15.45 -15.71 -2.01
C ALA A 168 15.38 -15.76 -0.46
N TYR A 169 14.58 -14.89 0.17
CA TYR A 169 14.33 -14.95 1.61
C TYR A 169 13.58 -16.21 2.05
N GLN A 170 12.61 -16.70 1.26
CA GLN A 170 11.87 -17.94 1.58
C GLN A 170 12.82 -19.14 1.74
N LYS A 171 13.92 -19.17 0.98
CA LYS A 171 14.95 -20.22 1.08
C LYS A 171 15.78 -20.12 2.36
N VAL A 172 15.78 -18.96 3.02
CA VAL A 172 16.56 -18.69 4.23
C VAL A 172 15.73 -18.79 5.51
N ARG A 173 14.45 -18.36 5.47
CA ARG A 173 13.63 -18.18 6.68
C ARG A 173 13.26 -19.47 7.43
N GLY A 174 13.53 -20.64 6.83
CA GLY A 174 13.11 -21.93 7.35
C GLY A 174 11.63 -22.23 7.19
N ASN A 175 11.15 -23.29 7.83
CA ASN A 175 9.74 -23.64 7.86
C ASN A 175 9.00 -22.74 8.88
N PRO A 176 8.06 -21.87 8.48
CA PRO A 176 7.33 -21.00 9.40
C PRO A 176 6.41 -21.76 10.38
N PHE A 177 6.21 -23.06 10.16
CA PHE A 177 5.40 -23.95 10.99
C PHE A 177 6.23 -24.83 11.94
N ALA A 178 7.55 -24.69 11.95
CA ALA A 178 8.43 -25.42 12.85
C ALA A 178 9.20 -24.44 13.76
N PRO A 179 9.67 -24.89 14.94
CA PRO A 179 10.59 -24.09 15.76
C PRO A 179 11.85 -23.72 14.96
N THR A 180 12.35 -22.50 15.13
CA THR A 180 13.59 -22.11 14.46
C THR A 180 14.80 -22.82 15.08
N THR A 181 15.76 -23.22 14.24
CA THR A 181 17.05 -23.78 14.68
C THR A 181 18.13 -22.68 14.74
N PRO A 182 19.22 -22.87 15.52
CA PRO A 182 20.34 -21.93 15.53
C PRO A 182 20.93 -21.66 14.13
N GLU A 183 20.93 -22.65 13.25
CA GLU A 183 21.38 -22.51 11.85
C GLU A 183 20.48 -21.57 11.05
N ILE A 184 19.15 -21.70 11.19
CA ILE A 184 18.19 -20.81 10.51
C ILE A 184 18.31 -19.38 11.07
N GLU A 185 18.49 -19.20 12.38
CA GLU A 185 18.70 -17.86 12.95
C GLU A 185 20.00 -17.23 12.44
N ALA A 186 21.12 -17.97 12.39
CA ALA A 186 22.35 -17.48 11.78
C ALA A 186 22.18 -17.11 10.29
N ALA A 187 21.42 -17.91 9.54
CA ALA A 187 21.12 -17.62 8.14
C ALA A 187 20.26 -16.36 7.97
N LYS A 188 19.28 -16.13 8.85
CA LYS A 188 18.48 -14.88 8.88
C LYS A 188 19.35 -13.68 9.25
N GLU A 189 20.24 -13.78 10.23
CA GLU A 189 21.16 -12.69 10.57
C GLU A 189 22.04 -12.32 9.38
N LYS A 190 22.64 -13.31 8.72
CA LYS A 190 23.41 -13.08 7.49
C LYS A 190 22.55 -12.45 6.39
N TRP A 191 21.30 -12.88 6.25
CA TRP A 191 20.38 -12.31 5.29
C TRP A 191 20.20 -10.80 5.51
N TYR A 192 19.79 -10.38 6.70
CA TYR A 192 19.54 -8.96 6.97
C TYR A 192 20.81 -8.11 6.96
N ASN A 193 21.93 -8.65 7.44
CA ASN A 193 23.16 -7.89 7.57
C ASN A 193 24.00 -7.80 6.29
N GLU A 194 23.80 -8.72 5.34
CA GLU A 194 24.59 -8.78 4.10
C GLU A 194 23.69 -8.90 2.86
N THR A 195 22.97 -10.00 2.71
CA THR A 195 22.31 -10.36 1.44
C THR A 195 21.22 -9.36 1.06
N MET A 196 20.38 -8.97 2.01
CA MET A 196 19.30 -8.02 1.80
C MET A 196 19.83 -6.63 1.46
N LYS A 197 20.96 -6.20 2.05
CA LYS A 197 21.59 -4.91 1.71
C LYS A 197 22.02 -4.86 0.24
N GLN A 198 22.65 -5.93 -0.25
CA GLN A 198 23.01 -6.06 -1.67
C GLN A 198 21.79 -6.03 -2.61
N TRP A 199 20.67 -6.64 -2.19
CA TRP A 199 19.42 -6.52 -2.92
C TRP A 199 18.88 -5.09 -2.92
N MET A 200 18.92 -4.41 -1.78
CA MET A 200 18.45 -3.03 -1.66
C MET A 200 19.28 -2.09 -2.52
N GLU A 201 20.61 -2.27 -2.60
CA GLU A 201 21.47 -1.50 -3.52
C GLU A 201 21.05 -1.68 -4.99
N LYS A 202 20.77 -2.91 -5.42
CA LYS A 202 20.33 -3.20 -6.80
C LYS A 202 18.95 -2.62 -7.10
N ILE A 203 18.00 -2.78 -6.17
CA ILE A 203 16.64 -2.24 -6.31
C ILE A 203 16.69 -0.70 -6.28
N GLU A 204 17.51 -0.11 -5.42
CA GLU A 204 17.74 1.33 -5.36
C GLU A 204 18.21 1.87 -6.72
N CYS A 205 19.13 1.21 -7.42
CA CYS A 205 19.61 1.65 -8.74
C CYS A 205 18.48 1.81 -9.76
N ILE A 206 17.46 0.94 -9.73
CA ILE A 206 16.34 0.96 -10.68
C ILE A 206 15.11 1.71 -10.15
N THR A 207 15.12 2.13 -8.88
CA THR A 207 14.01 2.87 -8.26
C THR A 207 14.06 4.33 -8.73
N GLY A 208 12.91 4.84 -9.17
CA GLY A 208 12.70 6.21 -9.57
C GLY A 208 12.83 7.21 -8.41
N GLU A 209 12.83 8.49 -8.77
CA GLU A 209 12.91 9.60 -7.84
C GLU A 209 11.53 10.07 -7.37
N GLY A 210 11.50 10.87 -6.30
CA GLY A 210 10.28 11.56 -5.87
C GLY A 210 9.25 10.66 -5.17
N GLY A 211 9.70 9.53 -4.62
CA GLY A 211 8.85 8.63 -3.82
C GLY A 211 8.06 7.60 -4.64
N TYR A 212 8.41 7.39 -5.92
CA TYR A 212 7.77 6.38 -6.76
C TYR A 212 8.80 5.51 -7.46
N ALA A 213 8.59 4.19 -7.44
CA ALA A 213 9.46 3.19 -8.02
C ALA A 213 9.57 3.37 -9.54
N ILE A 214 8.44 3.57 -10.23
CA ILE A 214 8.39 3.82 -11.67
C ILE A 214 7.42 4.96 -11.97
N GLY A 215 7.88 5.95 -12.73
CA GLY A 215 7.06 7.09 -13.13
C GLY A 215 6.98 8.20 -12.08
N ARG A 216 5.79 8.78 -11.89
CA ARG A 216 5.57 10.00 -11.06
C ARG A 216 4.36 9.91 -10.13
N LYS A 217 3.82 8.71 -9.95
CA LYS A 217 2.64 8.45 -9.12
C LYS A 217 2.65 6.99 -8.69
N MET A 218 1.92 6.68 -7.62
CA MET A 218 1.80 5.33 -7.09
C MET A 218 1.30 4.34 -8.16
N SER A 219 1.95 3.18 -8.19
CA SER A 219 1.79 2.09 -9.14
C SER A 219 1.78 0.74 -8.41
N LEU A 220 1.61 -0.35 -9.15
CA LEU A 220 1.73 -1.69 -8.58
C LEU A 220 3.12 -1.96 -7.98
N ALA A 221 4.18 -1.42 -8.59
CA ALA A 221 5.56 -1.60 -8.14
C ALA A 221 5.76 -1.08 -6.71
N ASP A 222 5.21 0.10 -6.42
CA ASP A 222 5.28 0.74 -5.10
C ASP A 222 4.59 -0.11 -4.03
N ILE A 223 3.39 -0.60 -4.33
CA ILE A 223 2.60 -1.41 -3.39
C ILE A 223 3.26 -2.77 -3.14
N VAL A 224 3.80 -3.40 -4.18
CA VAL A 224 4.52 -4.68 -4.06
C VAL A 224 5.78 -4.51 -3.20
N LEU A 225 6.56 -3.45 -3.42
CA LEU A 225 7.73 -3.11 -2.61
C LEU A 225 7.35 -2.85 -1.15
N TYR A 226 6.31 -2.04 -0.92
CA TYR A 226 5.79 -1.74 0.40
C TYR A 226 5.37 -3.01 1.15
N CYS A 227 4.58 -3.88 0.53
CA CYS A 227 4.14 -5.14 1.13
C CYS A 227 5.32 -6.09 1.38
N ALA A 228 6.33 -6.10 0.50
CA ALA A 228 7.52 -6.91 0.71
C ALA A 228 8.26 -6.45 1.98
N LEU A 229 8.62 -5.18 2.06
CA LEU A 229 9.47 -4.64 3.12
C LEU A 229 8.77 -4.55 4.48
N THR A 230 7.45 -4.35 4.51
CA THR A 230 6.71 -4.17 5.76
C THR A 230 5.95 -5.42 6.23
N GLN A 231 5.66 -6.39 5.34
CA GLN A 231 4.78 -7.52 5.67
C GLN A 231 5.34 -8.90 5.39
N SER A 232 6.43 -9.05 4.61
CA SER A 232 6.88 -10.37 4.14
C SER A 232 8.06 -10.98 4.90
N PHE A 233 8.84 -10.16 5.60
CA PHE A 233 10.02 -10.59 6.35
C PHE A 233 9.65 -10.93 7.80
N SER A 234 10.35 -11.89 8.43
CA SER A 234 10.06 -12.26 9.82
C SER A 234 10.39 -11.15 10.82
N ASP A 235 11.34 -10.30 10.46
CA ASP A 235 11.75 -9.12 11.22
C ASP A 235 11.67 -7.89 10.31
N GLY A 236 10.64 -7.08 10.53
CA GLY A 236 10.40 -5.86 9.76
C GLY A 236 11.37 -4.72 10.09
N GLU A 237 11.85 -4.66 11.34
CA GLU A 237 12.80 -3.63 11.75
C GLU A 237 14.16 -3.85 11.08
N LYS A 238 14.65 -5.10 11.07
CA LYS A 238 15.87 -5.46 10.34
C LYS A 238 15.73 -5.30 8.83
N ALA A 239 14.56 -5.62 8.27
CA ALA A 239 14.26 -5.38 6.86
C ALA A 239 14.39 -3.88 6.52
N MET A 240 13.80 -3.00 7.34
CA MET A 240 13.92 -1.55 7.14
C MET A 240 15.33 -1.03 7.41
N ALA A 241 16.05 -1.59 8.39
CA ALA A 241 17.45 -1.25 8.64
C ALA A 241 18.37 -1.61 7.45
N ALA A 242 18.09 -2.73 6.76
CA ALA A 242 18.81 -3.11 5.55
C ALA A 242 18.63 -2.10 4.39
N CYS A 243 17.62 -1.23 4.45
CA CYS A 243 17.37 -0.17 3.49
C CYS A 243 18.12 1.14 3.83
N ALA A 244 19.03 1.16 4.81
CA ALA A 244 19.69 2.37 5.28
C ALA A 244 20.38 3.18 4.16
N ASN A 245 20.97 2.50 3.18
CA ASN A 245 21.64 3.11 2.02
C ASN A 245 20.77 3.13 0.75
N ALA A 246 19.46 2.92 0.88
CA ALA A 246 18.50 2.90 -0.22
C ALA A 246 17.43 3.99 -0.04
N PRO A 247 17.80 5.29 -0.14
CA PRO A 247 16.89 6.40 0.15
C PRO A 247 15.67 6.46 -0.78
N LYS A 248 15.78 6.08 -2.06
CA LYS A 248 14.63 6.07 -2.98
C LYS A 248 13.65 4.95 -2.62
N VAL A 249 14.15 3.76 -2.29
CA VAL A 249 13.34 2.66 -1.77
C VAL A 249 12.59 3.09 -0.50
N ARG A 250 13.27 3.74 0.45
CA ARG A 250 12.63 4.27 1.66
C ARG A 250 11.56 5.31 1.34
N ALA A 251 11.83 6.22 0.41
CA ALA A 251 10.86 7.22 -0.01
C ALA A 251 9.59 6.60 -0.61
N VAL A 252 9.71 5.51 -1.37
CA VAL A 252 8.56 4.74 -1.89
C VAL A 252 7.75 4.11 -0.75
N VAL A 253 8.42 3.47 0.21
CA VAL A 253 7.75 2.86 1.36
C VAL A 253 7.01 3.91 2.18
N ASP A 254 7.63 5.06 2.41
CA ASP A 254 7.03 6.17 3.15
C ASP A 254 5.81 6.76 2.41
N GLU A 255 5.88 6.90 1.08
CA GLU A 255 4.78 7.42 0.27
C GLU A 255 3.56 6.48 0.29
N VAL A 256 3.77 5.17 0.11
CA VAL A 256 2.67 4.20 0.24
C VAL A 256 2.13 4.16 1.67
N GLY A 257 3.00 4.26 2.69
CA GLY A 257 2.63 4.31 4.10
C GLY A 257 1.84 5.55 4.50
N ARG A 258 1.91 6.65 3.74
CA ARG A 258 1.07 7.86 3.92
C ARG A 258 -0.34 7.71 3.33
N ASN A 259 -0.60 6.70 2.52
CA ASN A 259 -1.92 6.51 1.93
C ASN A 259 -2.94 6.15 3.03
N LYS A 260 -3.96 7.00 3.20
CA LYS A 260 -4.99 6.83 4.24
C LYS A 260 -5.74 5.50 4.17
N GLY A 261 -5.99 4.99 2.96
CA GLY A 261 -6.63 3.70 2.77
C GLY A 261 -5.75 2.55 3.22
N VAL A 262 -4.44 2.61 2.93
CA VAL A 262 -3.45 1.63 3.43
C VAL A 262 -3.34 1.69 4.95
N GLN A 263 -3.27 2.88 5.54
CA GLN A 263 -3.23 3.05 6.99
C GLN A 263 -4.47 2.46 7.68
N GLU A 264 -5.65 2.76 7.12
CA GLU A 264 -6.91 2.22 7.63
C GLU A 264 -6.97 0.69 7.50
N TRP A 265 -6.50 0.15 6.38
CA TRP A 265 -6.39 -1.30 6.18
C TRP A 265 -5.49 -1.95 7.24
N LEU A 266 -4.30 -1.39 7.48
CA LEU A 266 -3.40 -1.93 8.50
C LEU A 266 -3.98 -1.87 9.91
N ARG A 267 -4.78 -0.84 10.21
CA ARG A 267 -5.45 -0.65 11.50
C ARG A 267 -6.62 -1.61 11.72
N THR A 268 -7.34 -1.97 10.65
CA THR A 268 -8.62 -2.69 10.73
C THR A 268 -8.55 -4.15 10.30
N ARG A 269 -7.54 -4.54 9.52
CA ARG A 269 -7.39 -5.93 9.09
C ARG A 269 -7.19 -6.86 10.30
N PRO A 270 -7.61 -8.13 10.20
CA PRO A 270 -7.36 -9.13 11.24
C PRO A 270 -5.86 -9.26 11.57
N ASP A 271 -5.56 -9.43 12.86
CA ASP A 271 -4.20 -9.72 13.32
C ASP A 271 -3.87 -11.19 13.09
N ASN A 272 -3.37 -11.47 11.89
CA ASN A 272 -3.06 -12.81 11.45
C ASN A 272 -1.56 -13.06 11.53
N ARG A 273 -1.20 -14.24 12.06
CA ARG A 273 0.18 -14.74 12.16
C ARG A 273 0.86 -14.92 10.79
N PHE A 274 0.09 -15.13 9.72
CA PHE A 274 0.56 -15.47 8.37
C PHE A 274 0.09 -14.46 7.33
#